data_AF-A0A383CQL5-F1
#
_entry.id   AF-A0A383CQL5-F1
#
_cell.length_a   1.000
_cell.length_b   1.000
_cell.length_c   1.000
_cell.angle_alpha   90.00
_cell.angle_beta   90.00
_cell.angle_gamma   90.00
#
_symmetry.space_group_name_H-M   'P 1'
#
loop_
_entity.id
_entity.type
_entity.pdbx_description
1 polymer ?
#
loop_
_entity_poly.entity_id
_entity_poly.type
_entity_poly.pdbx_seq_one_letter_code
_entity_poly.pdbx_strand_id
1 'polypeptide(L)'
;MGILNKAPNPKEEALYQRVFEELEEGIKFKGLWAKAYAKSNGDIDRVESIYIDLRVDSLRNEDKYEAQRIAYKNKQAKIEEKERKEERNELKRAAKKIKNKIRNKKRLKFIFWLLVLFILFQSYRFGIWHSLFTS
;
A
#
# COMPACT_ATOMS: atom_id res chain seq x y z
N MET A 1 -34.02 9.71 41.34
CA MET A 1 -33.48 9.29 40.02
C MET A 1 -32.91 10.52 39.35
N GLY A 2 -31.57 10.64 39.30
CA GLY A 2 -30.92 11.79 38.70
C GLY A 2 -31.01 11.71 37.18
N ILE A 3 -31.77 12.63 36.57
CA ILE A 3 -31.72 12.87 35.14
C ILE A 3 -30.37 13.55 34.89
N LEU A 4 -29.37 12.77 34.46
CA LEU A 4 -28.10 13.30 33.99
C LEU A 4 -28.39 14.17 32.77
N ASN A 5 -28.40 15.48 32.97
CA ASN A 5 -28.45 16.48 31.92
C ASN A 5 -27.08 16.43 31.20
N LYS A 6 -26.93 15.46 30.29
CA LYS A 6 -25.72 15.27 29.49
C LYS A 6 -25.74 16.35 28.42
N ALA A 7 -24.73 17.22 28.43
CA ALA A 7 -24.57 18.23 27.38
C ALA A 7 -24.68 17.57 25.99
N PRO A 8 -25.33 18.23 25.02
CA PRO A 8 -25.47 17.68 23.68
C PRO A 8 -24.10 17.31 23.13
N ASN A 9 -23.99 16.09 22.59
CA ASN A 9 -22.75 15.64 21.99
C ASN A 9 -22.56 16.40 20.66
N PRO A 10 -21.52 17.23 20.50
CA PRO A 10 -21.39 18.09 19.32
C PRO A 10 -21.32 17.30 18.01
N LYS A 11 -20.83 16.05 18.05
CA LYS A 11 -20.85 15.16 16.87
C LYS A 11 -22.24 14.67 16.51
N GLU A 12 -23.09 14.48 17.51
CA GLU A 12 -24.48 14.06 17.33
C GLU A 12 -25.31 15.23 16.84
N GLU A 13 -25.16 16.40 17.44
CA GLU A 13 -25.79 17.65 17.02
C GLU A 13 -25.49 17.99 15.55
N ALA A 14 -24.23 17.89 15.13
CA ALA A 14 -23.84 18.12 13.73
C ALA A 14 -24.52 17.15 12.74
N LEU A 15 -24.80 15.91 13.14
CA LEU A 15 -25.52 14.95 12.29
C LEU A 15 -26.99 15.35 12.15
N TYR A 16 -27.64 15.71 13.25
CA TYR A 16 -29.03 16.20 13.20
C TYR A 16 -29.14 17.48 12.40
N GLN A 17 -28.22 18.43 12.59
CA GLN A 17 -28.16 19.66 11.82
C GLN A 17 -28.05 19.38 10.33
N ARG A 18 -27.11 18.50 9.92
CA ARG A 18 -26.96 18.11 8.51
C ARG A 18 -28.24 17.49 7.93
N VAL A 19 -28.92 16.63 8.68
CA VAL A 19 -30.19 16.03 8.24
C VAL A 19 -31.28 17.09 8.10
N PHE A 20 -31.29 18.09 8.99
CA PHE A 20 -32.24 19.18 8.92
C PHE A 20 -31.99 20.07 7.70
N GLU A 21 -30.73 20.40 7.40
CA GLU A 21 -30.33 21.10 6.17
C GLU A 21 -30.74 20.30 4.91
N GLU A 22 -30.51 18.97 4.89
CA GLU A 22 -30.97 18.09 3.80
C GLU A 22 -32.51 18.20 3.61
N LEU A 23 -33.28 18.29 4.69
CA LEU A 23 -34.74 18.44 4.64
C LEU A 23 -35.17 19.82 4.13
N GLU A 24 -34.53 20.89 4.57
CA GLU A 24 -34.79 22.26 4.10
C GLU A 24 -34.49 22.42 2.60
N GLU A 25 -33.46 21.73 2.10
CA GLU A 25 -33.12 21.66 0.67
C GLU A 25 -34.07 20.75 -0.13
N GLY A 26 -35.00 20.06 0.53
CA GLY A 26 -35.92 19.11 -0.10
C GLY A 26 -35.29 17.77 -0.49
N ILE A 27 -34.09 17.47 -0.01
CA ILE A 27 -33.36 16.23 -0.27
C ILE A 27 -33.92 15.12 0.61
N LYS A 28 -34.69 14.22 0.00
CA LYS A 28 -35.28 13.06 0.69
C LYS A 28 -34.93 11.76 0.01
N PHE A 29 -34.30 10.85 0.74
CA PHE A 29 -34.02 9.51 0.25
C PHE A 29 -35.29 8.66 0.30
N LYS A 30 -35.89 8.43 -0.88
CA LYS A 30 -37.19 7.74 -1.02
C LYS A 30 -37.28 6.42 -0.25
N GLY A 31 -36.21 5.63 -0.22
CA GLY A 31 -36.17 4.36 0.53
C GLY A 31 -36.25 4.55 2.05
N LEU A 32 -35.51 5.51 2.61
CA LEU A 32 -35.57 5.83 4.04
C LEU A 32 -36.92 6.49 4.39
N TRP A 33 -37.42 7.36 3.52
CA TRP A 33 -38.72 8.00 3.70
C TRP A 33 -39.85 6.98 3.71
N ALA A 34 -39.86 6.03 2.78
CA ALA A 34 -40.83 4.93 2.76
C ALA A 34 -40.73 4.05 4.02
N LYS A 35 -39.51 3.80 4.51
CA LYS A 35 -39.30 3.08 5.78
C LYS A 35 -39.83 3.87 6.98
N ALA A 36 -39.67 5.18 7.00
CA ALA A 36 -40.24 6.04 8.03
C ALA A 36 -41.78 6.03 7.97
N TYR A 37 -42.35 6.11 6.77
CA TYR A 37 -43.79 6.04 6.53
C TYR A 37 -44.40 4.70 6.99
N ALA A 38 -43.74 3.59 6.69
CA ALA A 38 -44.17 2.26 7.17
C ALA A 38 -44.11 2.16 8.71
N LYS A 39 -43.12 2.80 9.34
CA LYS A 39 -42.96 2.82 10.80
C LYS A 39 -43.90 3.79 11.51
N SER A 40 -44.45 4.78 10.81
CA SER A 40 -45.37 5.75 11.40
C SER A 40 -46.79 5.23 11.50
N ASN A 41 -47.09 4.04 10.99
CA ASN A 41 -48.45 3.48 10.89
C ASN A 41 -49.44 4.42 10.16
N GLY A 42 -48.94 5.22 9.22
CA GLY A 42 -49.76 6.18 8.47
C GLY A 42 -49.98 7.53 9.16
N ASP A 43 -49.42 7.74 10.34
CA ASP A 43 -49.34 9.06 10.98
C ASP A 43 -48.31 9.91 10.24
N ILE A 44 -48.78 10.92 9.50
CA ILE A 44 -47.96 11.79 8.65
C ILE A 44 -47.05 12.68 9.51
N ASP A 45 -47.55 13.17 10.64
CA ASP A 45 -46.82 14.07 11.54
C ASP A 45 -45.64 13.35 12.20
N ARG A 46 -45.71 12.02 12.29
CA ARG A 46 -44.65 11.17 12.83
C ARG A 46 -43.62 10.71 11.79
N VAL A 47 -43.91 10.81 10.49
CA VAL A 47 -42.98 10.34 9.43
C VAL A 47 -41.66 11.09 9.49
N GLU A 48 -41.72 12.41 9.68
CA GLU A 48 -40.54 13.26 9.62
C GLU A 48 -39.58 13.02 10.77
N SER A 49 -40.08 12.89 12.01
CA SER A 49 -39.25 12.56 13.17
C SER A 49 -38.59 11.18 13.02
N ILE A 50 -39.33 10.18 12.55
CA ILE A 50 -38.77 8.84 12.29
C ILE A 50 -37.73 8.89 11.16
N TYR A 51 -37.95 9.70 10.11
CA TYR A 51 -37.00 9.86 9.02
C TYR A 51 -35.68 10.46 9.51
N ILE A 52 -35.76 11.50 10.34
CA ILE A 52 -34.57 12.16 10.90
C ILE A 52 -33.71 11.13 11.66
N ASP A 53 -34.31 10.34 12.55
CA ASP A 53 -33.60 9.29 13.29
C ASP A 53 -32.93 8.27 12.36
N LEU A 54 -33.69 7.77 11.36
CA LEU A 54 -33.18 6.81 10.39
C LEU A 54 -32.03 7.38 9.56
N ARG A 55 -32.09 8.66 9.21
CA ARG A 55 -31.07 9.32 8.40
C ARG A 55 -29.81 9.60 9.20
N VAL A 56 -29.93 10.03 10.47
CA VAL A 56 -28.79 10.18 11.39
C VAL A 56 -28.06 8.85 11.57
N ASP A 57 -28.80 7.75 11.74
CA ASP A 57 -28.20 6.41 11.82
C ASP A 57 -27.53 5.98 10.50
N SER A 58 -28.10 6.34 9.35
CA SER A 58 -27.46 6.13 8.04
C SER A 58 -26.12 6.82 7.96
N LEU A 59 -26.07 8.12 8.28
CA LEU A 59 -24.85 8.92 8.25
C LEU A 59 -23.76 8.35 9.19
N ARG A 60 -24.14 7.93 10.40
CA ARG A 60 -23.21 7.25 11.33
C ARG A 60 -22.60 5.99 10.75
N ASN A 61 -23.37 5.25 9.97
CA ASN A 61 -22.91 4.00 9.37
C ASN A 61 -22.09 4.24 8.09
N GLU A 62 -22.43 5.28 7.32
CA GLU A 62 -21.63 5.76 6.18
C GLU A 62 -20.22 6.13 6.63
N ASP A 63 -20.08 6.98 7.66
CA ASP A 63 -18.78 7.40 8.21
C ASP A 63 -17.93 6.19 8.66
N LYS A 64 -18.57 5.23 9.34
CA LYS A 64 -17.89 4.00 9.80
C LYS A 64 -17.44 3.14 8.62
N TYR A 65 -18.28 2.99 7.59
CA TYR A 65 -17.96 2.21 6.42
C TYR A 65 -16.82 2.84 5.62
N GLU A 66 -16.84 4.16 5.45
CA GLU A 66 -15.76 4.89 4.80
C GLU A 66 -14.43 4.75 5.55
N ALA A 67 -14.44 4.92 6.87
CA ALA A 67 -13.25 4.73 7.69
C ALA A 67 -12.68 3.30 7.55
N GLN A 68 -13.55 2.28 7.58
CA GLN A 68 -13.14 0.88 7.38
C GLN A 68 -12.59 0.65 5.98
N ARG A 69 -13.23 1.21 4.95
CA ARG A 69 -12.80 1.09 3.55
C ARG A 69 -11.42 1.72 3.35
N ILE A 70 -11.17 2.89 3.94
CA ILE A 70 -9.87 3.57 3.90
C ILE A 70 -8.81 2.73 4.62
N ALA A 71 -9.11 2.22 5.82
CA ALA A 71 -8.20 1.37 6.57
C ALA A 71 -7.82 0.10 5.79
N TYR A 72 -8.79 -0.54 5.15
CA TYR A 72 -8.56 -1.72 4.31
C TYR A 72 -7.67 -1.41 3.11
N LYS A 73 -7.95 -0.32 2.37
CA LYS A 73 -7.12 0.12 1.23
C LYS A 73 -5.68 0.39 1.65
N ASN A 74 -5.49 1.07 2.79
CA ASN A 74 -4.16 1.36 3.31
C ASN A 74 -3.39 0.09 3.70
N LYS A 75 -4.09 -0.92 4.24
CA LYS A 75 -3.50 -2.22 4.55
C LYS A 75 -3.05 -2.95 3.28
N GLN A 76 -3.88 -2.95 2.24
CA GLN A 76 -3.55 -3.55 0.95
C GLN A 76 -2.34 -2.87 0.29
N ALA A 77 -2.33 -1.54 0.26
CA ALA A 77 -1.21 -0.79 -0.29
C ALA A 77 0.13 -1.09 0.43
N LYS A 78 0.10 -1.25 1.75
CA LYS A 78 1.29 -1.64 2.54
C LYS A 78 1.78 -3.05 2.23
N ILE A 79 0.86 -3.99 2.00
CA ILE A 79 1.22 -5.37 1.63
C ILE A 79 1.86 -5.38 0.24
N GLU A 80 1.23 -4.72 -0.73
CA GLU A 80 1.72 -4.63 -2.11
C GLU A 80 3.09 -3.92 -2.18
N GLU A 81 3.30 -2.86 -1.39
CA GLU A 81 4.60 -2.19 -1.31
C GLU A 81 5.68 -3.13 -0.75
N LYS A 82 5.35 -3.92 0.26
CA LYS A 82 6.27 -4.88 0.86
C LYS A 82 6.64 -5.98 -0.14
N GLU A 83 5.65 -6.55 -0.83
CA GLU A 83 5.85 -7.56 -1.88
C GLU A 83 6.74 -7.03 -3.00
N ARG A 84 6.43 -5.83 -3.53
CA ARG A 84 7.28 -5.17 -4.54
C ARG A 84 8.71 -4.95 -4.07
N LYS A 85 8.90 -4.59 -2.80
CA LYS A 85 10.22 -4.35 -2.22
C LYS A 85 11.00 -5.66 -2.09
N GLU A 86 10.33 -6.74 -1.70
CA GLU A 86 10.90 -8.08 -1.62
C GLU A 86 11.30 -8.58 -2.99
N GLU A 87 10.40 -8.54 -3.97
CA GLU A 87 10.67 -8.91 -5.36
C GLU A 87 11.85 -8.11 -5.95
N ARG A 88 11.85 -6.78 -5.75
CA ARG A 88 12.95 -5.92 -6.20
C ARG A 88 14.28 -6.30 -5.54
N ASN A 89 14.27 -6.68 -4.27
CA ASN A 89 15.47 -7.11 -3.57
C ASN A 89 15.97 -8.47 -4.08
N GLU A 90 15.07 -9.40 -4.40
CA GLU A 90 15.40 -10.69 -4.99
C GLU A 90 16.00 -10.53 -6.39
N LEU A 91 15.37 -9.74 -7.25
CA LEU A 91 15.89 -9.43 -8.59
C LEU A 91 17.28 -8.78 -8.52
N LYS A 92 17.47 -7.83 -7.60
CA LYS A 92 18.80 -7.21 -7.34
C LYS A 92 19.83 -8.25 -6.90
N ARG A 93 19.47 -9.17 -6.01
CA ARG A 93 20.36 -10.25 -5.53
C ARG A 93 20.72 -11.20 -6.68
N ALA A 94 19.74 -11.62 -7.48
CA ALA A 94 19.93 -12.49 -8.63
C ALA A 94 20.85 -11.84 -9.68
N ALA A 95 20.57 -10.58 -10.04
CA ALA A 95 21.41 -9.79 -10.95
C ALA A 95 22.85 -9.66 -10.43
N LYS A 96 23.04 -9.42 -9.12
CA LYS A 96 24.37 -9.34 -8.50
C LYS A 96 25.12 -10.67 -8.59
N LYS A 97 24.45 -11.81 -8.38
CA LYS A 97 25.03 -13.15 -8.54
C LYS A 97 25.49 -13.40 -9.97
N ILE A 98 24.65 -13.09 -10.96
CA ILE A 98 24.96 -13.23 -12.39
C ILE A 98 26.17 -12.35 -12.77
N LYS A 99 26.16 -11.07 -12.36
CA LYS A 99 27.26 -10.13 -12.60
C LYS A 99 28.58 -10.63 -12.00
N ASN A 100 28.54 -11.16 -10.77
CA ASN A 100 29.73 -11.75 -10.13
C ASN A 100 30.23 -12.99 -10.88
N LYS A 101 29.33 -13.87 -11.33
CA LYS A 101 29.70 -15.07 -12.11
C LYS A 101 30.38 -14.69 -13.42
N ILE A 102 29.83 -13.71 -14.15
CA ILE A 102 30.44 -13.17 -15.37
C ILE A 102 31.80 -12.54 -15.07
N ARG A 103 31.89 -11.70 -14.03
CA ARG A 103 33.14 -11.03 -13.63
C ARG A 103 34.23 -12.03 -13.27
N ASN A 104 33.92 -13.06 -12.49
CA ASN A 104 34.89 -14.09 -12.12
C ASN A 104 35.32 -14.91 -13.34
N LYS A 105 34.41 -15.26 -14.25
CA LYS A 105 34.76 -15.93 -15.51
C LYS A 105 35.70 -15.08 -16.37
N LYS A 106 35.46 -13.77 -16.47
CA LYS A 106 36.36 -12.84 -17.15
C LYS A 106 37.74 -12.76 -16.47
N ARG A 107 37.78 -12.64 -15.13
CA ARG A 107 39.04 -12.62 -14.36
C ARG A 107 39.84 -13.92 -14.54
N LEU A 108 39.17 -15.07 -14.52
CA LEU A 108 39.84 -16.36 -14.70
C LEU A 108 40.46 -16.48 -16.09
N LYS A 109 39.74 -16.05 -17.14
CA LYS A 109 40.28 -15.98 -18.50
C LYS A 109 41.48 -15.03 -18.61
N PHE A 110 41.44 -13.89 -17.91
CA PHE A 110 42.54 -12.94 -17.89
C PHE A 110 43.79 -13.50 -17.19
N ILE A 111 43.62 -14.11 -16.02
CA ILE A 111 44.71 -14.77 -15.28
C ILE A 111 45.32 -15.89 -16.12
N PHE A 112 44.49 -16.70 -16.77
CA PHE A 112 44.95 -17.76 -17.67
C PHE A 112 45.85 -17.19 -18.78
N TRP A 113 45.45 -16.08 -19.42
CA TRP A 113 46.26 -15.42 -20.44
C TRP A 113 47.58 -14.86 -19.90
N LEU A 114 47.57 -14.29 -18.69
CA LEU A 114 48.80 -13.83 -18.03
C LEU A 114 49.77 -14.98 -17.73
N LEU A 115 49.26 -16.15 -17.30
CA LEU A 115 50.09 -17.33 -17.05
C LEU A 115 50.74 -17.85 -18.34
N VAL A 116 49.99 -17.90 -19.45
CA VAL A 116 50.52 -18.27 -20.76
C VAL A 116 51.64 -17.31 -21.19
N LEU A 117 51.41 -16.00 -21.05
CA LEU A 117 52.41 -14.98 -21.39
C LEU A 117 53.67 -15.08 -20.51
N PHE A 118 53.50 -15.37 -19.22
CA PHE A 118 54.61 -15.55 -18.28
C PHE A 118 55.48 -16.76 -18.64
N ILE A 119 54.89 -17.89 -19.02
CA ILE A 119 55.64 -19.09 -19.44
C ILE A 119 56.45 -18.78 -20.70
N LEU A 120 55.85 -18.15 -21.72
CA LEU A 120 56.56 -17.75 -22.93
C LEU A 120 57.75 -16.84 -22.60
N PHE A 121 57.54 -15.83 -21.74
CA PHE A 121 58.60 -14.93 -21.29
C PHE A 121 59.76 -15.67 -20.60
N GLN A 122 59.47 -16.68 -19.76
CA GLN A 122 60.52 -17.49 -19.12
C GLN A 122 61.32 -18.29 -20.15
N SER A 123 60.67 -18.88 -21.16
CA SER A 123 61.35 -19.61 -22.24
C SER A 123 62.27 -18.70 -23.08
N TYR A 124 61.80 -17.49 -23.44
CA TYR A 124 62.63 -16.51 -24.16
C TYR A 124 63.86 -16.08 -23.33
N ARG A 125 63.67 -15.84 -22.03
CA ARG A 125 64.75 -15.44 -21.13
C ARG A 125 65.82 -16.52 -20.98
N PHE A 126 65.43 -17.80 -20.93
CA PHE A 126 66.35 -18.93 -20.82
C PHE A 126 67.19 -19.14 -22.10
N GLY A 127 66.59 -18.95 -23.29
CA GLY A 127 67.30 -19.05 -24.56
C GLY A 127 68.40 -18.00 -24.75
N ILE A 128 68.14 -16.74 -24.35
CA ILE A 128 69.13 -15.66 -24.42
C ILE A 128 70.30 -15.93 -23.46
N TRP A 129 70.02 -16.41 -22.25
CA TRP A 129 71.04 -16.68 -21.24
C TRP A 129 72.00 -17.81 -21.66
N HIS A 130 71.48 -18.85 -22.31
CA HIS A 130 72.30 -19.97 -22.80
C HIS A 130 73.26 -19.56 -23.93
N SER A 131 72.85 -18.61 -24.78
CA SER A 131 73.70 -18.08 -25.88
C SER A 131 74.86 -17.20 -25.40
N LEU A 132 74.78 -16.61 -24.21
CA LEU A 132 75.82 -15.76 -23.62
C LEU A 132 76.83 -16.52 -22.76
N PHE A 133 76.53 -17.76 -22.36
CA PHE A 133 77.38 -18.56 -21.47
C PHE A 133 78.11 -19.72 -22.18
N THR A 134 77.85 -19.93 -23.47
CA THR A 134 78.48 -20.99 -24.28
C THR A 134 79.39 -20.46 -25.40
N SER A 135 79.67 -19.16 -25.40
CA SER A 135 80.71 -18.51 -26.21
C SER A 135 81.87 -18.06 -25.34
#